data_AF-X8AFV2-F1
#
_entry.id   AF-X8AFV2-F1
#
_cell.length_a   1.000
_cell.length_b   1.000
_cell.length_c   1.000
_cell.angle_alpha   90.00
_cell.angle_beta   90.00
_cell.angle_gamma   90.00
#
_symmetry.space_group_name_H-M   'P 1'
#
loop_
_entity.id
_entity.type
_entity.pdbx_description
1 polymer ?
#
loop_
_entity_poly.entity_id
_entity_poly.type
_entity_poly.pdbx_seq_one_letter_code
_entity_poly.pdbx_strand_id
1 'polypeptide(L)'
;MLRGKLEFESGEEGREQAVLEHLLRRATADTAAKVLGGIDVGPLVAAVEAGSAVTTGERVSAKNVLAALPDLPVIDAIAKRLGAESEGERAAALELALEALYLAKRIDKVSTEGETVYG
;
A
#
# COMPACT_ATOMS: atom_id res chain seq x y z
N MET A 1 -2.26 -32.42 -5.93
CA MET A 1 -1.92 -30.98 -5.96
C MET A 1 -2.92 -30.24 -5.10
N LEU A 2 -2.55 -29.80 -3.90
CA LEU A 2 -3.35 -28.85 -3.12
C LEU A 2 -3.04 -27.45 -3.67
N ARG A 3 -3.91 -26.90 -4.51
CA ARG A 3 -3.88 -25.48 -4.88
C ARG A 3 -5.18 -24.87 -4.35
N GLY A 4 -5.06 -23.92 -3.42
CA GLY A 4 -6.17 -23.08 -2.95
C GLY A 4 -6.93 -23.52 -1.69
N LYS A 5 -6.45 -24.50 -0.91
CA LYS A 5 -7.07 -24.87 0.37
C LYS A 5 -6.39 -24.11 1.52
N LEU A 6 -7.17 -23.38 2.32
CA LEU A 6 -6.74 -22.82 3.60
C LEU A 6 -7.16 -23.78 4.70
N GLU A 7 -6.25 -24.10 5.61
CA GLU A 7 -6.54 -24.89 6.80
C GLU A 7 -6.33 -23.99 8.01
N PHE A 8 -7.28 -24.06 8.93
CA PHE A 8 -7.31 -23.27 10.15
C PHE A 8 -7.21 -24.21 11.34
N GLU A 9 -6.53 -23.76 12.39
CA GLU A 9 -6.45 -24.53 13.63
C GLU A 9 -7.82 -24.57 14.32
N SER A 10 -8.09 -25.55 15.19
CA SER A 10 -9.37 -25.61 15.92
C SER A 10 -9.63 -24.37 16.79
N GLY A 11 -8.57 -23.66 17.20
CA GLY A 11 -8.69 -22.37 17.90
C GLY A 11 -8.99 -21.17 16.99
N GLU A 12 -9.07 -21.37 15.68
CA GLU A 12 -9.33 -20.36 14.64
C GLU A 12 -10.75 -20.38 14.09
N GLU A 13 -11.55 -21.35 14.51
CA GLU A 13 -12.93 -21.51 14.08
C GLU A 13 -13.77 -20.27 14.45
N GLY A 14 -14.42 -19.67 13.45
CA GLY A 14 -15.19 -18.42 13.59
C GLY A 14 -14.36 -17.13 13.58
N ARG A 15 -13.03 -17.20 13.44
CA ARG A 15 -12.13 -16.04 13.28
C ARG A 15 -11.28 -16.07 12.02
N GLU A 16 -11.62 -16.94 11.06
CA GLU A 16 -10.84 -17.20 9.84
C GLU A 16 -10.57 -15.91 9.06
N GLN A 17 -11.61 -15.09 8.84
CA GLN A 17 -11.48 -13.83 8.11
C GLN A 17 -10.53 -12.85 8.82
N ALA A 18 -10.63 -12.74 10.14
CA ALA A 18 -9.76 -11.86 10.93
C ALA A 18 -8.30 -12.35 10.91
N VAL A 19 -8.09 -13.67 10.92
CA VAL A 19 -6.76 -14.28 10.75
C VAL A 19 -6.20 -13.97 9.38
N LEU A 20 -6.97 -14.19 8.31
CA LEU A 20 -6.53 -13.88 6.95
C LEU A 20 -6.23 -12.40 6.76
N GLU A 21 -7.06 -11.52 7.31
CA GLU A 21 -6.83 -10.07 7.26
C GLU A 21 -5.55 -9.68 7.99
N HIS A 22 -5.32 -10.23 9.19
CA HIS A 22 -4.09 -10.01 9.94
C HIS A 22 -2.86 -10.50 9.17
N LEU A 23 -2.92 -11.71 8.62
CA LEU A 23 -1.83 -12.31 7.84
C LEU A 23 -1.55 -11.52 6.56
N LEU A 24 -2.59 -11.05 5.87
CA LEU A 24 -2.44 -10.21 4.68
C LEU A 24 -1.76 -8.89 5.03
N ARG A 25 -2.24 -8.18 6.06
CA ARG A 25 -1.62 -6.93 6.53
C ARG A 25 -0.15 -7.15 6.88
N ARG A 26 0.16 -8.23 7.60
CA ARG A 26 1.54 -8.58 7.96
C ARG A 26 2.39 -8.89 6.73
N ALA A 27 1.91 -9.72 5.80
CA ALA A 27 2.63 -10.08 4.59
C ALA A 27 2.91 -8.87 3.71
N THR A 28 1.96 -7.94 3.60
CA THR A 28 2.13 -6.68 2.88
C THR A 28 3.20 -5.80 3.55
N ALA A 29 3.12 -5.61 4.88
CA ALA A 29 4.12 -4.85 5.63
C ALA A 29 5.52 -5.46 5.51
N ASP A 30 5.66 -6.78 5.68
CA ASP A 30 6.94 -7.49 5.58
C ASP A 30 7.51 -7.40 4.15
N THR A 31 6.66 -7.50 3.12
CA THR A 31 7.06 -7.34 1.72
C THR A 31 7.55 -5.92 1.46
N ALA A 32 6.77 -4.91 1.87
CA ALA A 32 7.13 -3.51 1.70
C ALA A 32 8.42 -3.16 2.45
N ALA A 33 8.58 -3.62 3.69
CA ALA A 33 9.80 -3.40 4.47
C ALA A 33 11.03 -4.02 3.77
N LYS A 34 10.89 -5.24 3.22
CA LYS A 34 11.97 -5.93 2.49
C LYS A 34 12.40 -5.17 1.23
N VAL A 35 11.45 -4.63 0.46
CA VAL A 35 11.75 -4.03 -0.85
C VAL A 35 12.04 -2.52 -0.76
N LEU A 36 11.32 -1.79 0.10
CA LEU A 36 11.42 -0.33 0.26
C LEU A 36 12.30 0.10 1.43
N GLY A 37 12.81 -0.83 2.23
CA GLY A 37 13.68 -0.55 3.37
C GLY A 37 14.85 0.38 3.01
N GLY A 38 15.09 1.36 3.88
CA GLY A 38 16.17 2.35 3.75
C GLY A 38 15.85 3.55 2.86
N ILE A 39 14.64 3.64 2.28
CA ILE A 39 14.17 4.86 1.61
C ILE A 39 13.68 5.84 2.68
N ASP A 40 14.12 7.11 2.60
CA ASP A 40 13.55 8.18 3.43
C ASP A 40 12.18 8.59 2.86
N VAL A 41 11.12 8.13 3.53
CA VAL A 41 9.72 8.40 3.19
C VAL A 41 9.13 9.59 3.96
N GLY A 42 9.95 10.34 4.71
CA GLY A 42 9.52 11.56 5.43
C GLY A 42 8.77 12.57 4.54
N PRO A 43 9.29 12.94 3.35
CA PRO A 43 8.61 13.87 2.44
C PRO A 43 7.25 13.37 1.95
N LEU A 44 7.09 12.05 1.78
CA LEU A 44 5.82 11.45 1.37
C LEU A 44 4.76 11.59 2.47
N VAL A 45 5.12 11.29 3.72
CA VAL A 45 4.22 11.47 4.88
C VAL A 45 3.83 12.94 5.03
N ALA A 46 4.79 13.85 4.96
CA ALA A 46 4.54 15.29 5.09
C ALA A 46 3.57 15.81 4.01
N ALA A 47 3.68 15.32 2.77
CA ALA A 47 2.78 15.71 1.69
C ALA A 47 1.34 15.24 1.94
N VAL A 48 1.17 13.99 2.40
CA VAL A 48 -0.15 13.42 2.74
C VAL A 48 -0.80 14.19 3.90
N GLU A 49 -0.06 14.40 5.00
CA GLU A 49 -0.55 15.16 6.17
C GLU A 49 -0.87 16.63 5.84
N ALA A 50 -0.21 17.20 4.84
CA ALA A 50 -0.51 18.55 4.34
C ALA A 50 -1.77 18.64 3.45
N GLY A 51 -2.52 17.53 3.33
CA GLY A 51 -3.79 17.46 2.58
C GLY A 51 -3.68 16.86 1.18
N SER A 52 -2.53 16.29 0.81
CA SER A 52 -2.36 15.57 -0.47
C SER A 52 -2.85 14.12 -0.35
N ALA A 53 -4.14 13.96 -0.03
CA ALA A 53 -4.75 12.64 0.07
C ALA A 53 -4.71 11.92 -1.29
N VAL A 54 -4.37 10.63 -1.28
CA VAL A 54 -4.24 9.82 -2.50
C VAL A 54 -5.37 8.81 -2.55
N THR A 55 -6.20 8.90 -3.58
CA THR A 55 -7.24 7.90 -3.86
C THR A 55 -6.71 6.84 -4.83
N THR A 56 -6.92 5.57 -4.52
CA THR A 56 -6.68 4.42 -5.41
C THR A 56 -7.96 3.59 -5.54
N GLY A 57 -8.05 2.75 -6.56
CA GLY A 57 -9.23 1.91 -6.81
C GLY A 57 -9.42 1.57 -8.28
N GLU A 58 -10.38 0.69 -8.58
CA GLU A 58 -10.60 0.15 -9.93
C GLU A 58 -10.90 1.21 -10.99
N ARG A 59 -11.51 2.33 -10.58
CA ARG A 59 -11.89 3.44 -11.47
C ARG A 59 -10.92 4.61 -11.42
N VAL A 60 -9.83 4.50 -10.66
CA VAL A 60 -8.82 5.55 -10.56
C VAL A 60 -7.68 5.25 -11.53
N SER A 61 -7.42 6.18 -12.45
CA SER A 61 -6.30 6.02 -13.38
C SER A 61 -4.95 6.18 -12.66
N ALA A 62 -3.93 5.49 -13.15
CA ALA A 62 -2.56 5.64 -12.64
C ALA A 62 -2.08 7.11 -12.67
N LYS A 63 -2.47 7.85 -13.71
CA LYS A 63 -2.20 9.29 -13.82
C LYS A 63 -2.80 10.09 -12.67
N ASN A 64 -4.04 9.79 -12.28
CA ASN A 64 -4.70 10.48 -11.17
C ASN A 64 -4.04 10.14 -9.83
N VAL A 65 -3.62 8.88 -9.63
CA VAL A 65 -2.87 8.47 -8.42
C VAL A 65 -1.57 9.25 -8.31
N LEU A 66 -0.78 9.31 -9.38
CA LEU A 66 0.51 9.99 -9.39
C LEU A 66 0.38 11.51 -9.27
N ALA A 67 -0.66 12.11 -9.85
CA ALA A 67 -0.91 13.55 -9.81
C ALA A 67 -1.49 14.04 -8.47
N ALA A 68 -1.89 13.13 -7.57
CA ALA A 68 -2.41 13.49 -6.25
C ALA A 68 -1.33 14.06 -5.31
N LEU A 69 -0.05 13.77 -5.59
CA LEU A 69 1.09 14.25 -4.84
C LEU A 69 1.88 15.28 -5.64
N PRO A 70 2.58 16.22 -4.95
CA PRO A 70 3.59 17.03 -5.61
C PRO A 70 4.72 16.16 -6.16
N ASP A 71 5.55 16.74 -7.03
CA ASP A 71 6.73 16.05 -7.54
C ASP A 71 7.75 15.86 -6.41
N LEU A 72 7.83 14.63 -5.89
CA LEU A 72 8.69 14.28 -4.77
C LEU A 72 9.76 13.27 -5.24
N PRO A 73 11.06 13.55 -5.03
CA PRO A 73 12.14 12.63 -5.40
C PRO A 73 12.01 11.22 -4.80
N VAL A 74 11.30 11.07 -3.67
CA VAL A 74 11.04 9.78 -3.04
C VAL A 74 10.15 8.88 -3.90
N ILE A 75 9.23 9.44 -4.70
CA ILE A 75 8.37 8.66 -5.60
C ILE A 75 9.22 7.99 -6.67
N ASP A 76 10.20 8.71 -7.23
CA ASP A 76 11.15 8.15 -8.19
C ASP A 76 12.09 7.13 -7.55
N ALA A 77 12.51 7.35 -6.29
CA ALA A 77 13.31 6.38 -5.55
C ALA A 77 12.55 5.06 -5.32
N ILE A 78 11.26 5.14 -4.98
CA ILE A 78 10.36 3.99 -4.80
C ILE A 78 10.19 3.25 -6.15
N ALA A 79 9.85 3.98 -7.21
CA ALA A 79 9.69 3.42 -8.56
C ALA A 79 10.97 2.71 -9.02
N LYS A 80 12.13 3.36 -8.89
CA LYS A 80 13.44 2.79 -9.24
C LYS A 80 13.76 1.54 -8.43
N ARG A 81 13.45 1.52 -7.13
CA ARG A 81 13.70 0.38 -6.25
C ARG A 81 12.90 -0.85 -6.66
N LEU A 82 11.69 -0.65 -7.14
CA LEU A 82 10.77 -1.70 -7.58
C LEU A 82 10.88 -2.03 -9.08
N GLY A 83 11.71 -1.31 -9.84
CA GLY A 83 11.81 -1.48 -11.28
C GLY A 83 10.52 -1.08 -12.02
N ALA A 84 9.76 -0.12 -11.48
CA ALA A 84 8.53 0.38 -12.07
C ALA A 84 8.83 1.41 -13.17
N GLU A 85 8.47 1.10 -14.41
CA GLU A 85 8.79 1.93 -15.58
C GLU A 85 7.55 2.60 -16.18
N SER A 86 6.43 1.88 -16.21
CA SER A 86 5.15 2.40 -16.69
C SER A 86 4.43 3.26 -15.64
N GLU A 87 3.51 4.12 -16.07
CA GLU A 87 2.66 4.89 -15.14
C GLU A 87 1.90 3.98 -14.17
N GLY A 88 1.38 2.85 -14.66
CA GLY A 88 0.67 1.87 -13.85
C GLY A 88 1.54 1.22 -12.78
N GLU A 89 2.76 0.80 -13.14
CA GLU A 89 3.71 0.24 -12.17
C GLU A 89 4.16 1.29 -11.15
N ARG A 90 4.36 2.55 -11.57
CA ARG A 90 4.72 3.64 -10.65
C ARG A 90 3.59 3.93 -9.67
N ALA A 91 2.34 3.93 -10.13
CA ALA A 91 1.17 4.09 -9.26
C ALA A 91 1.04 2.92 -8.26
N ALA A 92 1.23 1.68 -8.70
CA ALA A 92 1.22 0.50 -7.83
C ALA A 92 2.37 0.50 -6.81
N ALA A 93 3.56 0.94 -7.22
CA ALA A 93 4.71 1.11 -6.36
C ALA A 93 4.46 2.17 -5.27
N LEU A 94 3.86 3.29 -5.64
CA LEU A 94 3.42 4.34 -4.71
C LEU A 94 2.34 3.81 -3.76
N GLU A 95 1.33 3.09 -4.26
CA GLU A 95 0.27 2.50 -3.42
C GLU A 95 0.83 1.51 -2.38
N LEU A 96 1.79 0.66 -2.76
CA LEU A 96 2.47 -0.22 -1.80
C LEU A 96 3.18 0.56 -0.70
N ALA A 97 3.82 1.69 -1.05
CA ALA A 97 4.47 2.56 -0.08
C ALA A 97 3.47 3.22 0.88
N LEU A 98 2.33 3.71 0.36
CA LEU A 98 1.26 4.30 1.15
C LEU A 98 0.61 3.27 2.09
N GLU A 99 0.35 2.06 1.61
CA GLU A 99 -0.16 0.96 2.44
C GLU A 99 0.84 0.61 3.55
N ALA A 100 2.13 0.58 3.25
CA ALA A 100 3.17 0.36 4.27
C ALA A 100 3.19 1.47 5.34
N LEU A 101 3.01 2.73 4.95
CA LEU A 101 2.91 3.86 5.88
C LEU A 101 1.67 3.75 6.78
N TYR A 102 0.52 3.38 6.20
CA TYR A 102 -0.71 3.13 6.96
C TYR A 102 -0.52 1.98 7.98
N LEU A 103 0.06 0.86 7.55
CA LEU A 103 0.32 -0.29 8.41
C LEU A 103 1.31 0.05 9.54
N ALA A 104 2.25 0.95 9.27
CA ALA A 104 3.17 1.53 10.25
C ALA A 104 2.56 2.66 11.11
N LYS A 105 1.26 2.96 10.96
CA LYS A 105 0.54 4.00 11.70
C LYS A 105 1.11 5.41 11.51
N ARG A 106 1.59 5.71 10.30
CA ARG A 106 2.15 7.02 9.94
C ARG A 106 1.19 7.92 9.15
N ILE A 107 0.17 7.34 8.53
CA ILE A 107 -0.92 8.03 7.82
C ILE A 107 -2.21 7.26 8.06
N ASP A 108 -3.36 7.90 7.83
CA ASP A 108 -4.66 7.26 7.89
C ASP A 108 -5.05 6.62 6.55
N LYS A 109 -6.04 5.73 6.64
CA LYS A 109 -6.63 5.07 5.48
C LYS A 109 -8.12 4.89 5.68
N VAL A 110 -8.88 5.29 4.67
CA VAL A 110 -10.32 5.04 4.59
C VAL A 110 -10.57 4.22 3.34
N SER A 111 -11.19 3.04 3.50
CA SER A 111 -11.57 2.18 2.39
C SER A 111 -13.09 2.07 2.31
N THR A 112 -13.63 2.19 1.10
CA THR A 112 -15.04 1.95 0.78
C THR A 112 -15.12 0.86 -0.30
N GLU A 113 -16.32 0.59 -0.80
CA GLU A 113 -16.51 -0.41 -1.86
C GLU A 113 -15.93 0.11 -3.19
N GLY A 114 -14.71 -0.34 -3.52
CA GLY A 114 -14.02 -0.09 -4.79
C GLY A 114 -12.96 1.00 -4.78
N GLU A 115 -12.83 1.77 -3.70
CA GLU A 115 -11.86 2.87 -3.56
C GLU A 115 -11.20 2.89 -2.17
N THR A 116 -9.95 3.31 -2.13
CA THR A 116 -9.18 3.54 -0.89
C THR A 116 -8.56 4.92 -0.94
N VAL A 117 -8.64 5.65 0.16
CA VAL A 117 -8.04 6.98 0.33
C VAL A 117 -7.00 6.91 1.43
N TYR A 118 -5.77 7.27 1.11
CA TYR A 118 -4.67 7.48 2.06
C TYR A 118 -4.59 8.97 2.36
N GLY A 119 -4.63 9.37 3.63
CA GLY A 119 -4.79 10.77 4.06
C GLY A 119 -4.38 10.99 5.49
#